data_AF-A0A084JNI4-F1
#
_entry.id   AF-A0A084JNI4-F1
#
_cell.length_a   1.000
_cell.length_b   1.000
_cell.length_c   1.000
_cell.angle_alpha   90.00
_cell.angle_beta   90.00
_cell.angle_gamma   90.00
#
_symmetry.space_group_name_H-M   'P 1'
#
loop_
_entity.id
_entity.type
_entity.pdbx_description
1 polymer ?
#
loop_
_entity_poly.entity_id
_entity_poly.type
_entity_poly.pdbx_seq_one_letter_code
_entity_poly.pdbx_strand_id
1 'polypeptide(L)'
;MQLEGMEVSHMKFGEGKVMELQEKYITILFPQGEKKFLYPNSFNKFLTLKDKKVQTEMNNMLKHIMEEEESRRAEEISEQERLEEIQSLKIRPDSQAAFGFVENDKGSVFSTWSVYAGSYQSGASKGKPKLPVRLKLNSACLLTECPKGVAEKRRRIIGAFMLQDNFESSACRDGMIQSNEKYRIQLNDKETLFYWDYFSDGGEISKWGNVELKYFSNMIMQKILYDMQNGLTDAERRKDAEEFYQYFCLVNRLKPLGQ
;
A
#
# COMPACT_ATOMS: atom_id res chain seq x y z
N MET A 1 -23.36 1.84 -25.87
CA MET A 1 -23.52 1.53 -27.32
C MET A 1 -24.72 0.62 -27.47
N GLN A 2 -25.64 0.88 -28.41
CA GLN A 2 -26.81 0.03 -28.66
C GLN A 2 -26.48 -0.92 -29.81
N LEU A 3 -26.51 -2.23 -29.57
CA LEU A 3 -26.14 -3.26 -30.57
C LEU A 3 -27.32 -4.11 -31.02
N GLU A 4 -28.44 -4.08 -30.32
CA GLU A 4 -29.63 -4.88 -30.63
C GLU A 4 -30.17 -4.54 -32.02
N GLY A 5 -30.46 -5.59 -32.80
CA GLY A 5 -30.94 -5.47 -34.17
C GLY A 5 -29.85 -5.24 -35.21
N MET A 6 -28.58 -5.04 -34.83
CA MET A 6 -27.48 -4.84 -35.78
C MET A 6 -27.04 -6.15 -36.46
N GLU A 7 -26.57 -6.02 -37.70
CA GLU A 7 -25.95 -7.12 -38.45
C GLU A 7 -24.47 -7.27 -38.10
N VAL A 8 -24.07 -8.51 -37.82
CA VAL A 8 -22.71 -8.92 -37.52
C VAL A 8 -22.30 -10.06 -38.45
N SER A 9 -21.00 -10.19 -38.68
CA SER A 9 -20.40 -11.34 -39.36
C SER A 9 -19.54 -12.10 -38.37
N HIS A 10 -19.73 -13.42 -38.30
CA HIS A 10 -18.89 -14.33 -37.55
C HIS A 10 -18.04 -15.17 -38.49
N MET A 11 -16.75 -15.30 -38.20
CA MET A 11 -15.80 -16.02 -39.07
C MET A 11 -16.19 -17.45 -39.46
N LYS A 12 -16.98 -18.16 -38.63
CA LYS A 12 -17.44 -19.54 -38.90
C LYS A 12 -18.94 -19.67 -39.19
N PHE A 13 -19.75 -18.76 -38.64
CA PHE A 13 -21.22 -18.90 -38.70
C PHE A 13 -21.84 -18.00 -39.77
N GLY A 14 -21.02 -17.17 -40.41
CA GLY A 14 -21.46 -16.24 -41.44
C GLY A 14 -22.17 -15.05 -40.84
N GLU A 15 -23.14 -14.52 -41.57
CA GLU A 15 -23.90 -13.35 -41.16
C GLU A 15 -24.94 -13.71 -40.09
N GLY A 16 -25.11 -12.82 -39.11
CA GLY A 16 -26.10 -12.95 -38.05
C GLY A 16 -26.63 -11.61 -37.59
N LYS A 17 -27.70 -11.64 -36.81
CA LYS A 17 -28.35 -10.45 -36.25
C LYS A 17 -28.31 -10.49 -34.73
N VAL A 18 -27.90 -9.39 -34.10
CA VAL A 18 -27.88 -9.28 -32.63
C VAL A 18 -29.30 -9.25 -32.11
N MET A 19 -29.62 -10.17 -31.20
CA MET A 19 -30.94 -10.29 -30.58
C MET A 19 -31.00 -9.59 -29.23
N GLU A 20 -29.95 -9.74 -28.42
CA GLU A 20 -29.93 -9.28 -27.03
C GLU A 20 -28.49 -8.98 -26.59
N LEU A 21 -28.31 -7.93 -25.81
CA LEU A 21 -27.05 -7.60 -25.14
C LEU A 21 -27.24 -7.60 -23.62
N GLN A 22 -26.53 -8.50 -22.94
CA GLN A 22 -26.43 -8.59 -21.48
C GLN A 22 -25.03 -8.11 -21.04
N GLU A 23 -24.82 -7.84 -19.75
CA GLU A 23 -23.56 -7.27 -19.23
C GLU A 23 -22.29 -8.00 -19.72
N LYS A 24 -22.30 -9.35 -19.71
CA LYS A 24 -21.15 -10.17 -20.10
C LYS A 24 -21.33 -10.94 -21.41
N TYR A 25 -22.53 -10.92 -21.98
CA TYR A 25 -22.86 -11.79 -23.10
C TYR A 25 -23.68 -11.09 -24.17
N ILE A 26 -23.44 -11.45 -25.43
CA ILE A 26 -24.24 -11.04 -26.58
C ILE A 26 -24.85 -12.27 -27.25
N THR A 27 -26.14 -12.22 -27.52
CA THR A 27 -26.88 -13.28 -28.22
C THR A 27 -27.10 -12.89 -29.67
N ILE A 28 -26.69 -13.74 -30.59
CA ILE A 28 -26.73 -13.48 -32.04
C ILE A 28 -27.46 -14.64 -32.73
N LEU A 29 -28.42 -14.31 -33.58
CA LEU A 29 -29.15 -15.27 -34.41
C LEU A 29 -28.42 -15.45 -35.75
N PHE A 30 -27.95 -16.67 -36.02
CA PHE A 30 -27.40 -17.09 -37.31
C PHE A 30 -28.38 -18.00 -38.05
N PRO A 31 -28.17 -18.30 -39.35
CA PRO A 31 -28.98 -19.27 -40.09
C PRO A 31 -29.03 -20.66 -39.43
N GLN A 32 -27.99 -21.02 -38.67
CA GLN A 32 -27.88 -22.30 -37.97
C GLN A 32 -28.47 -22.27 -36.55
N GLY A 33 -29.06 -21.14 -36.13
CA GLY A 33 -29.66 -20.93 -34.81
C GLY A 33 -28.95 -19.87 -33.97
N GLU A 34 -29.43 -19.70 -32.74
CA GLU A 34 -28.91 -18.72 -31.79
C GLU A 34 -27.60 -19.17 -31.15
N LYS A 35 -26.67 -18.22 -30.98
CA LYS A 35 -25.38 -18.43 -30.31
C LYS A 35 -25.09 -17.28 -29.35
N LYS A 36 -24.53 -17.61 -28.19
CA LYS A 36 -24.09 -16.65 -27.16
C LYS A 36 -22.58 -16.51 -27.17
N PHE A 37 -22.10 -15.27 -27.08
CA PHE A 37 -20.67 -14.94 -27.07
C PHE A 37 -20.34 -14.01 -25.90
N LEU A 38 -19.08 -14.04 -25.46
CA LEU A 38 -18.59 -13.10 -24.43
C LEU A 38 -18.50 -11.69 -25.00
N TYR A 39 -19.13 -10.74 -24.34
CA TYR A 39 -19.09 -9.32 -24.70
C TYR A 39 -18.12 -8.56 -23.78
N PRO A 40 -17.35 -7.57 -24.29
CA PRO A 40 -17.14 -7.23 -25.71
C PRO A 40 -16.07 -8.12 -26.40
N ASN A 41 -15.38 -8.98 -25.65
CA ASN A 41 -14.17 -9.68 -26.09
C ASN A 41 -14.31 -10.51 -27.38
N SER A 42 -15.50 -11.01 -27.71
CA SER A 42 -15.70 -11.80 -28.93
C SER A 42 -15.57 -10.97 -30.21
N PHE A 43 -15.71 -9.64 -30.15
CA PHE A 43 -15.48 -8.73 -31.27
C PHE A 43 -14.00 -8.53 -31.60
N ASN A 44 -13.08 -8.96 -30.73
CA ASN A 44 -11.65 -8.89 -31.00
C ASN A 44 -11.24 -9.87 -32.11
N LYS A 45 -11.80 -11.09 -32.09
CA LYS A 45 -11.38 -12.17 -33.00
C LYS A 45 -12.50 -12.73 -33.86
N PHE A 46 -13.72 -12.82 -33.34
CA PHE A 46 -14.75 -13.68 -33.89
C PHE A 46 -15.89 -12.94 -34.59
N LEU A 47 -16.20 -11.72 -34.14
CA LEU A 47 -17.35 -10.93 -34.60
C LEU A 47 -16.91 -9.60 -35.20
N THR A 48 -17.52 -9.24 -36.32
CA THR A 48 -17.35 -7.93 -36.98
C THR A 48 -18.72 -7.32 -37.26
N LEU A 49 -18.97 -6.11 -36.79
CA LEU A 49 -20.16 -5.32 -37.11
C LEU A 49 -20.09 -4.84 -38.56
N LYS A 50 -21.20 -4.92 -39.28
CA LYS A 50 -21.26 -4.39 -40.66
C LYS A 50 -21.27 -2.85 -40.68
N ASP A 51 -21.83 -2.21 -39.65
CA ASP A 51 -21.78 -0.76 -39.51
C ASP A 51 -20.35 -0.33 -39.15
N LYS A 52 -19.70 0.39 -40.08
CA LYS A 52 -18.32 0.86 -39.92
C LYS A 52 -18.15 1.80 -38.74
N LYS A 53 -19.13 2.68 -38.46
CA LYS A 53 -19.04 3.65 -37.37
C LYS A 53 -19.08 2.93 -36.02
N VAL A 54 -20.03 2.01 -35.87
CA VAL A 54 -20.18 1.22 -34.63
C VAL A 54 -19.01 0.24 -34.46
N GLN A 55 -18.47 -0.33 -35.56
CA GLN A 55 -17.25 -1.12 -35.51
C GLN A 55 -16.05 -0.30 -35.01
N THR A 56 -15.90 0.95 -35.44
CA THR A 56 -14.85 1.84 -34.93
C THR A 56 -15.02 2.11 -33.44
N GLU A 57 -16.24 2.38 -32.97
CA GLU A 57 -16.53 2.55 -31.53
C GLU A 57 -16.20 1.28 -30.73
N MET A 58 -16.57 0.10 -31.23
CA MET A 58 -16.23 -1.20 -30.62
C MET A 58 -14.71 -1.43 -30.56
N ASN A 59 -13.99 -1.14 -31.65
CA ASN A 59 -12.53 -1.28 -31.68
C ASN A 59 -11.85 -0.35 -30.66
N ASN A 60 -12.33 0.88 -30.51
CA ASN A 60 -11.80 1.82 -29.52
C ASN A 60 -12.06 1.33 -28.08
N MET A 61 -13.26 0.79 -27.81
CA MET A 61 -13.58 0.19 -26.51
C MET A 61 -12.68 -1.01 -26.20
N LEU A 62 -12.49 -1.92 -27.16
CA LEU A 62 -11.61 -3.07 -27.00
C LEU A 62 -10.15 -2.65 -26.77
N LYS A 63 -9.68 -1.62 -27.49
CA LYS A 63 -8.34 -1.07 -27.30
C LYS A 63 -8.15 -0.54 -25.88
N HIS A 64 -9.09 0.24 -25.36
CA HIS A 64 -9.04 0.75 -23.99
C HIS A 64 -8.99 -0.38 -22.95
N ILE A 65 -9.85 -1.40 -23.11
CA ILE A 65 -9.86 -2.58 -22.22
C ILE A 65 -8.51 -3.31 -22.27
N MET A 66 -7.93 -3.48 -23.46
CA MET A 66 -6.62 -4.11 -23.61
C MET A 66 -5.50 -3.30 -22.96
N GLU A 67 -5.49 -1.97 -23.14
CA GLU A 67 -4.53 -1.06 -22.51
C GLU A 67 -4.65 -1.08 -20.98
N GLU A 68 -5.87 -1.07 -20.43
CA GLU A 68 -6.12 -1.20 -18.99
C GLU A 68 -5.70 -2.56 -18.42
N GLU A 69 -5.88 -3.64 -19.19
CA GLU A 69 -5.47 -4.98 -18.75
C GLU A 69 -3.96 -5.19 -18.86
N GLU A 70 -3.32 -4.61 -19.88
CA GLU A 70 -1.86 -4.59 -19.99
C GLU A 70 -1.22 -3.76 -18.87
N SER A 71 -1.79 -2.57 -18.55
CA SER A 71 -1.36 -1.76 -17.41
C SER A 71 -1.47 -2.53 -16.10
N ARG A 72 -2.63 -3.16 -15.83
CA ARG A 72 -2.83 -3.97 -14.63
C ARG A 72 -1.86 -5.13 -14.53
N ARG A 73 -1.62 -5.86 -15.62
CA ARG A 73 -0.63 -6.95 -15.63
C ARG A 73 0.78 -6.44 -15.43
N ALA A 74 1.14 -5.31 -16.02
CA ALA A 74 2.45 -4.69 -15.81
C ALA A 74 2.63 -4.24 -14.35
N GLU A 75 1.61 -3.66 -13.73
CA GLU A 75 1.57 -3.31 -12.31
C GLU A 75 1.71 -4.55 -11.41
N GLU A 76 0.99 -5.64 -11.71
CA GLU A 76 1.09 -6.91 -10.98
C GLU A 76 2.49 -7.54 -11.08
N ILE A 77 3.08 -7.55 -12.27
CA ILE A 77 4.45 -8.05 -12.48
C ILE A 77 5.46 -7.19 -11.72
N SER A 78 5.34 -5.87 -11.83
CA SER A 78 6.23 -4.93 -11.13
C SER A 78 6.13 -5.08 -9.60
N GLU A 79 4.92 -5.25 -9.07
CA GLU A 79 4.70 -5.50 -7.65
C GLU A 79 5.30 -6.84 -7.20
N GLN A 80 5.17 -7.88 -8.02
CA GLN A 80 5.74 -9.20 -7.74
C GLN A 80 7.27 -9.14 -7.72
N GLU A 81 7.90 -8.52 -8.71
CA GLU A 81 9.36 -8.32 -8.75
C GLU A 81 9.85 -7.51 -7.54
N ARG A 82 9.09 -6.49 -7.13
CA ARG A 82 9.38 -5.68 -5.94
C ARG A 82 9.34 -6.51 -4.66
N LEU A 83 8.31 -7.35 -4.50
CA LEU A 83 8.20 -8.25 -3.36
C LEU A 83 9.35 -9.25 -3.32
N GLU A 84 9.76 -9.78 -4.47
CA GLU A 84 10.91 -10.68 -4.59
C GLU A 84 12.22 -9.99 -4.21
N GLU A 85 12.43 -8.75 -4.65
CA GLU A 85 13.60 -7.95 -4.26
C GLU A 85 13.64 -7.74 -2.75
N ILE A 86 12.55 -7.25 -2.15
CA ILE A 86 12.48 -7.01 -0.70
C ILE A 86 12.67 -8.31 0.07
N GLN A 87 12.08 -9.40 -0.39
CA GLN A 87 12.25 -10.71 0.22
C GLN A 87 13.66 -11.26 0.01
N SER A 88 14.42 -10.86 -1.00
CA SER A 88 15.83 -11.26 -1.16
C SER A 88 16.75 -10.57 -0.15
N LEU A 89 16.33 -9.42 0.41
CA LEU A 89 17.15 -8.64 1.35
C LEU A 89 17.39 -9.39 2.66
N LYS A 90 18.58 -9.17 3.22
CA LYS A 90 18.91 -9.67 4.56
C LYS A 90 18.10 -8.91 5.61
N ILE A 91 17.16 -9.60 6.24
CA ILE A 91 16.36 -9.06 7.34
C ILE A 91 17.24 -8.87 8.57
N ARG A 92 17.27 -7.62 9.06
CA ARG A 92 17.79 -7.31 10.38
C ARG A 92 16.64 -7.41 11.38
N PRO A 93 16.85 -8.01 12.55
CA PRO A 93 15.80 -8.13 13.57
C PRO A 93 15.48 -6.79 14.25
N ASP A 94 16.36 -5.78 14.12
CA ASP A 94 16.35 -4.50 14.83
C ASP A 94 16.34 -3.28 13.89
N SER A 95 15.65 -3.37 12.74
CA SER A 95 15.61 -2.31 11.73
C SER A 95 14.37 -1.42 11.78
N GLN A 96 13.48 -1.60 12.75
CA GLN A 96 12.30 -0.76 12.91
C GLN A 96 12.66 0.53 13.65
N ALA A 97 11.92 1.61 13.44
CA ALA A 97 12.30 2.93 13.91
C ALA A 97 11.16 3.66 14.63
N ALA A 98 11.34 4.00 15.89
CA ALA A 98 10.38 4.79 16.65
C ALA A 98 10.84 6.25 16.73
N PHE A 99 9.95 7.18 16.40
CA PHE A 99 10.18 8.61 16.38
C PHE A 99 9.54 9.29 17.58
N GLY A 100 10.32 10.16 18.22
CA GLY A 100 9.96 10.81 19.47
C GLY A 100 9.26 12.15 19.33
N PHE A 101 9.34 12.75 18.14
CA PHE A 101 8.86 14.11 17.83
C PHE A 101 9.53 15.16 18.72
N VAL A 102 10.87 15.11 18.79
CA VAL A 102 11.71 16.12 19.46
C VAL A 102 12.04 17.26 18.50
N GLU A 103 12.38 16.93 17.26
CA GLU A 103 12.69 17.85 16.15
C GLU A 103 11.60 17.85 15.06
N ASN A 104 10.73 16.84 15.03
CA ASN A 104 9.61 16.77 14.09
C ASN A 104 8.35 17.47 14.61
N ASP A 105 7.58 18.04 13.68
CA ASP A 105 6.25 18.59 13.92
C ASP A 105 5.14 17.65 13.40
N LYS A 106 4.09 17.47 14.20
CA LYS A 106 2.96 16.58 13.88
C LYS A 106 2.23 16.98 12.61
N GLY A 107 1.89 18.26 12.45
CA GLY A 107 1.14 18.73 11.29
C GLY A 107 1.93 18.54 10.00
N SER A 108 3.21 18.90 10.05
CA SER A 108 4.14 18.75 8.93
C SER A 108 4.30 17.28 8.53
N VAL A 109 4.62 16.39 9.48
CA VAL A 109 4.82 14.96 9.21
C VAL A 109 3.58 14.31 8.60
N PHE A 110 2.37 14.58 9.09
CA PHE A 110 1.16 13.95 8.52
C PHE A 110 0.67 14.58 7.22
N SER A 111 1.09 15.82 6.91
CA SER A 111 0.78 16.44 5.62
C SER A 111 1.72 15.97 4.50
N THR A 112 3.01 15.76 4.82
CA THR A 112 4.02 15.31 3.84
C THR A 112 4.26 13.81 3.86
N TRP A 113 3.83 13.13 4.92
CA TRP A 113 4.20 11.74 5.23
C TRP A 113 5.71 11.49 5.14
N SER A 114 6.47 12.42 5.70
CA SER A 114 7.91 12.31 5.83
C SER A 114 8.36 12.71 7.22
N VAL A 115 9.39 12.04 7.74
CA VAL A 115 9.91 12.25 9.10
C VAL A 115 11.42 12.50 9.04
N TYR A 116 11.89 13.41 9.86
CA TYR A 116 13.31 13.71 10.02
C TYR A 116 13.96 12.75 11.03
N ALA A 117 15.11 12.17 10.68
CA ALA A 117 15.89 11.25 11.53
C ALA A 117 16.55 11.94 12.74
N GLY A 118 16.45 13.27 12.83
CA GLY A 118 17.06 14.09 13.86
C GLY A 118 18.51 14.44 13.57
N SER A 119 19.06 15.32 14.39
CA SER A 119 20.42 15.82 14.24
C SER A 119 21.38 15.13 15.20
N TYR A 120 22.68 15.06 14.84
CA TYR A 120 23.72 14.66 15.79
C TYR A 120 23.78 15.66 16.95
N GLN A 121 23.69 15.16 18.18
CA GLN A 121 23.60 16.00 19.38
C GLN A 121 24.98 16.46 19.90
N SER A 122 26.05 15.78 19.50
CA SER A 122 27.41 16.00 19.97
C SER A 122 28.46 15.58 18.94
N GLY A 123 29.73 15.86 19.24
CA GLY A 123 30.87 15.52 18.38
C GLY A 123 31.06 16.46 17.18
N ALA A 124 32.00 16.12 16.30
CA ALA A 124 32.35 16.93 15.12
C ALA A 124 31.19 17.08 14.12
N SER A 125 30.20 16.19 14.15
CA SER A 125 29.01 16.23 13.30
C SER A 125 27.81 16.92 13.95
N LYS A 126 27.97 17.53 15.13
CA LYS A 126 26.86 18.18 15.86
C LYS A 126 26.06 19.11 14.95
N GLY A 127 24.74 19.00 15.01
CA GLY A 127 23.80 19.78 14.20
C GLY A 127 23.59 19.27 12.78
N LYS A 128 24.39 18.33 12.27
CA LYS A 128 24.15 17.70 10.97
C LYS A 128 23.05 16.62 11.07
N PRO A 129 22.29 16.38 9.99
CA PRO A 129 21.34 15.27 9.92
C PRO A 129 21.97 13.92 10.23
N LYS A 130 21.26 13.09 10.99
CA LYS A 130 21.60 11.68 11.20
C LYS A 130 21.22 10.86 9.98
N LEU A 131 22.10 9.93 9.62
CA LEU A 131 21.82 8.95 8.59
C LEU A 131 21.07 7.76 9.22
N PRO A 132 19.89 7.37 8.72
CA PRO A 132 19.13 6.24 9.24
C PRO A 132 19.68 4.90 8.73
N VAL A 133 20.94 4.60 9.05
CA VAL A 133 21.73 3.49 8.46
C VAL A 133 21.18 2.09 8.69
N ARG A 134 20.30 1.89 9.69
CA ARG A 134 19.69 0.56 9.94
C ARG A 134 18.38 0.37 9.20
N LEU A 135 17.79 1.44 8.66
CA LEU A 135 16.57 1.34 7.86
C LEU A 135 16.86 0.65 6.53
N LYS A 136 15.90 -0.18 6.14
CA LYS A 136 15.86 -1.00 4.93
C LYS A 136 14.42 -1.01 4.40
N LEU A 137 14.20 -1.47 3.18
CA LEU A 137 12.87 -1.47 2.55
C LEU A 137 11.81 -2.25 3.35
N ASN A 138 12.21 -3.25 4.15
CA ASN A 138 11.33 -3.97 5.08
C ASN A 138 11.08 -3.25 6.43
N SER A 139 11.55 -2.00 6.58
CA SER A 139 11.45 -1.24 7.82
C SER A 139 10.20 -0.37 7.84
N ALA A 140 9.63 -0.23 9.02
CA ALA A 140 8.52 0.61 9.33
C ALA A 140 8.92 1.64 10.40
N CYS A 141 8.35 2.82 10.26
CA CYS A 141 8.51 3.95 11.16
C CYS A 141 7.27 4.06 12.04
N LEU A 142 7.48 4.02 13.34
CA LEU A 142 6.48 4.25 14.38
C LEU A 142 6.55 5.70 14.83
N LEU A 143 5.42 6.39 14.80
CA LEU A 143 5.31 7.79 15.19
C LEU A 143 4.73 7.87 16.60
N THR A 144 5.42 8.59 17.50
CA THR A 144 4.98 8.74 18.89
C THR A 144 5.06 10.18 19.35
N GLU A 145 4.22 10.56 20.31
CA GLU A 145 4.32 11.86 20.95
C GLU A 145 4.08 11.77 22.46
N CYS A 146 4.69 12.70 23.18
CA CYS A 146 4.44 12.92 24.59
C CYS A 146 4.22 14.44 24.80
N PRO A 147 2.97 14.90 24.96
CA PRO A 147 2.70 16.32 25.13
C PRO A 147 3.40 16.90 26.37
N LYS A 148 3.76 18.18 26.31
CA LYS A 148 4.46 18.86 27.41
C LYS A 148 3.63 18.77 28.71
N GLY A 149 4.28 18.35 29.80
CA GLY A 149 3.64 18.19 31.11
C GLY A 149 2.91 16.87 31.31
N VAL A 150 2.83 16.02 30.28
CA VAL A 150 2.29 14.67 30.40
C VAL A 150 3.40 13.72 30.87
N ALA A 151 3.05 12.80 31.76
CA ALA A 151 3.99 11.78 32.25
C ALA A 151 4.41 10.84 31.10
N GLU A 152 5.70 10.50 31.04
CA GLU A 152 6.27 9.73 29.93
C GLU A 152 5.59 8.38 29.69
N LYS A 153 5.05 7.75 30.75
CA LYS A 153 4.22 6.54 30.66
C LYS A 153 3.00 6.66 29.75
N ARG A 154 2.54 7.90 29.48
CA ARG A 154 1.43 8.21 28.58
C ARG A 154 1.90 8.65 27.20
N ARG A 155 3.18 8.48 26.85
CA ARG A 155 3.66 8.62 25.47
C ARG A 155 2.79 7.73 24.58
N ARG A 156 2.08 8.35 23.66
CA ARG A 156 1.12 7.65 22.80
C ARG A 156 1.72 7.44 21.43
N ILE A 157 1.32 6.35 20.81
CA ILE A 157 1.54 6.10 19.40
C ILE A 157 0.50 6.90 18.62
N ILE A 158 0.92 7.60 17.58
CA ILE A 158 0.06 8.48 16.77
C ILE A 158 -0.03 8.04 15.31
N GLY A 159 0.75 7.04 14.91
CA GLY A 159 0.72 6.49 13.57
C GLY A 159 1.91 5.60 13.29
N ALA A 160 1.91 5.01 12.10
CA ALA A 160 3.01 4.23 11.58
C ALA A 160 3.01 4.27 10.05
N PHE A 161 4.15 4.00 9.43
CA PHE A 161 4.24 3.81 7.98
C PHE A 161 5.39 2.89 7.59
N MET A 162 5.30 2.22 6.44
CA MET A 162 6.43 1.56 5.78
C MET A 162 7.33 2.58 5.08
N LEU A 163 8.62 2.32 5.07
CA LEU A 163 9.55 3.07 4.22
C LEU A 163 9.12 3.04 2.75
N GLN A 164 9.39 4.13 2.04
CA GLN A 164 9.21 4.19 0.58
C GLN A 164 10.09 3.16 -0.14
N ASP A 165 9.58 2.63 -1.25
CA ASP A 165 10.15 1.46 -1.94
C ASP A 165 11.53 1.71 -2.57
N ASN A 166 11.88 2.97 -2.88
CA ASN A 166 13.16 3.36 -3.45
C ASN A 166 14.12 3.96 -2.42
N PHE A 167 13.88 3.71 -1.13
CA PHE A 167 14.67 4.31 -0.07
C PHE A 167 16.08 3.71 0.03
N GLU A 168 17.09 4.54 -0.24
CA GLU A 168 18.49 4.21 -0.01
C GLU A 168 19.05 4.91 1.23
N SER A 169 19.28 4.14 2.30
CA SER A 169 19.85 4.66 3.55
C SER A 169 21.21 5.37 3.37
N SER A 170 21.99 4.96 2.37
CA SER A 170 23.29 5.57 2.03
C SER A 170 23.18 6.88 1.26
N ALA A 171 22.07 7.09 0.55
CA ALA A 171 21.81 8.31 -0.23
C ALA A 171 21.03 9.37 0.56
N CYS A 172 20.39 8.99 1.68
CA CYS A 172 19.64 9.88 2.58
C CYS A 172 20.56 10.86 3.33
N ARG A 173 21.02 11.93 2.66
CA ARG A 173 21.96 12.92 3.23
C ARG A 173 21.29 14.00 4.07
N ASP A 174 20.02 14.26 3.81
CA ASP A 174 19.21 15.26 4.50
C ASP A 174 18.53 14.73 5.77
N GLY A 175 18.62 13.42 6.01
CA GLY A 175 17.96 12.75 7.14
C GLY A 175 16.45 12.65 7.00
N MET A 176 15.88 12.96 5.83
CA MET A 176 14.45 12.83 5.58
C MET A 176 14.10 11.42 5.13
N ILE A 177 13.05 10.87 5.74
CA ILE A 177 12.55 9.53 5.48
C ILE A 177 11.11 9.66 5.02
N GLN A 178 10.83 9.22 3.79
CA GLN A 178 9.50 9.27 3.19
C GLN A 178 8.74 7.95 3.41
N SER A 179 7.41 8.05 3.56
CA SER A 179 6.54 6.89 3.64
C SER A 179 6.25 6.26 2.28
N ASN A 180 5.97 4.96 2.27
CA ASN A 180 5.16 4.33 1.24
C ASN A 180 3.72 4.91 1.29
N GLU A 181 3.13 5.19 0.12
CA GLU A 181 1.83 5.85 0.02
C GLU A 181 0.65 4.98 0.45
N LYS A 182 0.78 3.65 0.31
CA LYS A 182 -0.26 2.67 0.63
C LYS A 182 -0.18 2.21 2.08
N TYR A 183 1.02 1.93 2.57
CA TYR A 183 1.22 1.29 3.88
C TYR A 183 1.53 2.32 4.96
N ARG A 184 0.51 3.12 5.32
CA ARG A 184 0.63 4.19 6.32
C ARG A 184 -0.68 4.41 7.05
N ILE A 185 -0.60 4.74 8.33
CA ILE A 185 -1.76 4.97 9.19
C ILE A 185 -1.52 6.06 10.22
N GLN A 186 -2.49 6.97 10.35
CA GLN A 186 -2.56 7.95 11.42
C GLN A 186 -3.65 7.51 12.41
N LEU A 187 -3.36 7.58 13.71
CA LEU A 187 -4.31 7.30 14.78
C LEU A 187 -4.93 8.60 15.30
N ASN A 188 -6.24 8.57 15.57
CA ASN A 188 -6.93 9.68 16.21
C ASN A 188 -6.84 9.59 17.75
N ASP A 189 -7.32 10.62 18.45
CA ASP A 189 -7.23 10.69 19.91
C ASP A 189 -8.01 9.59 20.65
N LYS A 190 -8.97 8.92 20.00
CA LYS A 190 -9.74 7.80 20.58
C LYS A 190 -9.03 6.46 20.41
N GLU A 191 -8.19 6.33 19.39
CA GLU A 191 -7.41 5.13 19.05
C GLU A 191 -6.06 5.15 19.79
N THR A 192 -6.12 5.09 21.12
CA THR A 192 -4.93 5.27 21.94
C THR A 192 -4.22 3.94 22.21
N LEU A 193 -2.96 3.85 21.77
CA LEU A 193 -1.99 2.85 22.21
C LEU A 193 -0.82 3.55 22.88
N PHE A 194 -0.35 3.06 24.04
CA PHE A 194 0.80 3.65 24.71
C PHE A 194 2.09 2.95 24.29
N TYR A 195 3.11 3.75 23.98
CA TYR A 195 4.41 3.24 23.58
C TYR A 195 4.97 2.28 24.64
N TRP A 196 4.96 2.66 25.91
CA TRP A 196 5.62 1.88 26.95
C TRP A 196 4.97 0.53 27.26
N ASP A 197 3.72 0.29 26.85
CA ASP A 197 3.07 -1.02 26.97
C ASP A 197 3.81 -2.09 26.16
N TYR A 198 4.55 -1.69 25.13
CA TYR A 198 5.31 -2.60 24.26
C TYR A 198 6.81 -2.67 24.56
N PHE A 199 7.35 -1.73 25.34
CA PHE A 199 8.80 -1.55 25.50
C PHE A 199 9.29 -1.65 26.94
N SER A 200 8.40 -1.70 27.93
CA SER A 200 8.79 -1.72 29.35
C SER A 200 8.81 -3.12 29.97
N ASP A 201 8.18 -4.13 29.35
CA ASP A 201 7.98 -5.48 29.90
C ASP A 201 7.52 -5.48 31.38
N GLY A 202 6.74 -4.49 31.80
CA GLY A 202 6.28 -4.31 33.18
C GLY A 202 7.34 -3.79 34.17
N GLY A 203 8.54 -3.47 33.69
CA GLY A 203 9.61 -2.84 34.45
C GLY A 203 9.48 -1.32 34.58
N GLU A 204 10.52 -0.68 35.14
CA GLU A 204 10.54 0.77 35.32
C GLU A 204 10.61 1.51 33.98
N ILE A 205 9.67 2.42 33.76
CA ILE A 205 9.58 3.21 32.53
C ILE A 205 10.75 4.19 32.46
N SER A 206 11.63 3.97 31.49
CA SER A 206 12.70 4.91 31.15
C SER A 206 12.13 6.20 30.51
N LYS A 207 12.88 7.30 30.57
CA LYS A 207 12.55 8.50 29.79
C LYS A 207 12.89 8.29 28.31
N TRP A 208 12.14 8.89 27.39
CA TRP A 208 12.51 8.87 25.97
C TRP A 208 13.88 9.51 25.74
N GLY A 209 14.15 10.66 26.35
CA GLY A 209 15.39 11.42 26.19
C GLY A 209 15.30 12.46 25.08
N ASN A 210 16.45 12.89 24.56
CA ASN A 210 16.57 13.99 23.59
C ASN A 210 16.90 13.51 22.17
N VAL A 211 16.67 12.23 21.87
CA VAL A 211 16.95 11.65 20.55
C VAL A 211 15.68 11.62 19.72
N GLU A 212 15.79 11.91 18.43
CA GLU A 212 14.62 11.85 17.55
C GLU A 212 14.18 10.41 17.26
N LEU A 213 15.14 9.51 17.06
CA LEU A 213 14.93 8.16 16.57
C LEU A 213 15.54 7.11 17.51
N LYS A 214 14.79 6.02 17.75
CA LYS A 214 15.27 4.79 18.39
C LYS A 214 14.95 3.56 17.53
N TYR A 215 15.93 2.70 17.34
CA TYR A 215 15.71 1.43 16.65
C TYR A 215 15.13 0.36 17.56
N PHE A 216 14.28 -0.51 17.02
CA PHE A 216 13.63 -1.58 17.77
C PHE A 216 13.29 -2.78 16.91
N SER A 217 12.75 -3.82 17.54
CA SER A 217 12.60 -5.14 16.92
C SER A 217 11.40 -5.27 16.00
N ASN A 218 11.55 -6.14 14.99
CA ASN A 218 10.46 -6.50 14.06
C ASN A 218 9.27 -7.12 14.81
N MET A 219 9.54 -7.86 15.89
CA MET A 219 8.53 -8.51 16.75
C MET A 219 7.66 -7.50 17.48
N ILE A 220 8.26 -6.44 18.02
CA ILE A 220 7.50 -5.38 18.69
C ILE A 220 6.66 -4.63 17.67
N MET A 221 7.21 -4.32 16.49
CA MET A 221 6.45 -3.63 15.44
C MET A 221 5.27 -4.46 14.96
N GLN A 222 5.46 -5.78 14.80
CA GLN A 222 4.38 -6.70 14.46
C GLN A 222 3.24 -6.63 15.46
N LYS A 223 3.54 -6.68 16.78
CA LYS A 223 2.53 -6.59 17.83
C LYS A 223 1.79 -5.26 17.80
N ILE A 224 2.52 -4.15 17.64
CA ILE A 224 1.92 -2.81 17.56
C ILE A 224 0.96 -2.71 16.37
N LEU A 225 1.39 -3.12 15.17
CA LEU A 225 0.54 -3.06 13.98
C LEU A 225 -0.69 -3.98 14.10
N TYR A 226 -0.53 -5.14 14.75
CA TYR A 226 -1.65 -6.04 15.04
C TYR A 226 -2.67 -5.39 15.99
N ASP A 227 -2.22 -4.72 17.04
CA ASP A 227 -3.12 -4.04 17.97
C ASP A 227 -3.76 -2.79 17.34
N MET A 228 -3.02 -2.08 16.47
CA MET A 228 -3.55 -0.93 15.71
C MET A 228 -4.76 -1.33 14.88
N GLN A 229 -4.66 -2.36 14.03
CA GLN A 229 -5.80 -2.78 13.20
C GLN A 229 -7.03 -3.17 14.04
N ASN A 230 -6.81 -3.81 15.20
CA ASN A 230 -7.89 -4.24 16.09
C ASN A 230 -8.54 -3.07 16.86
N GLY A 231 -7.78 -2.01 17.11
CA GLY A 231 -8.26 -0.80 17.78
C GLY A 231 -9.08 0.15 16.91
N LEU A 232 -9.08 -0.04 15.58
CA LEU A 232 -9.83 0.81 14.66
C LEU A 232 -11.31 0.43 14.63
N THR A 233 -12.19 1.41 14.71
CA THR A 233 -13.64 1.19 14.60
C THR A 233 -14.15 1.35 13.18
N ASP A 234 -13.54 2.25 12.40
CA ASP A 234 -13.90 2.52 11.02
C ASP A 234 -13.51 1.35 10.10
N ALA A 235 -14.42 0.92 9.22
CA ALA A 235 -14.25 -0.30 8.44
C ALA A 235 -13.20 -0.15 7.32
N GLU A 236 -13.15 1.01 6.67
CA GLU A 236 -12.22 1.29 5.58
C GLU A 236 -10.79 1.42 6.14
N ARG A 237 -10.61 2.22 7.18
CA ARG A 237 -9.30 2.35 7.86
C ARG A 237 -8.83 1.05 8.47
N ARG A 238 -9.74 0.20 8.96
CA ARG A 238 -9.39 -1.13 9.46
C ARG A 238 -8.86 -2.02 8.35
N LYS A 239 -9.46 -1.97 7.16
CA LYS A 239 -8.98 -2.70 5.99
C LYS A 239 -7.58 -2.20 5.58
N ASP A 240 -7.36 -0.89 5.53
CA ASP A 240 -6.04 -0.32 5.22
C ASP A 240 -4.98 -0.75 6.25
N ALA A 241 -5.34 -0.76 7.53
CA ALA A 241 -4.46 -1.22 8.61
C ALA A 241 -4.16 -2.71 8.53
N GLU A 242 -5.14 -3.53 8.15
CA GLU A 242 -4.97 -4.96 7.92
C GLU A 242 -4.04 -5.21 6.72
N GLU A 243 -4.24 -4.50 5.60
CA GLU A 243 -3.34 -4.58 4.45
C GLU A 243 -1.90 -4.18 4.81
N PHE A 244 -1.73 -3.10 5.57
CA PHE A 244 -0.41 -2.70 6.11
C PHE A 244 0.17 -3.78 7.03
N TYR A 245 -0.61 -4.31 7.96
CA TYR A 245 -0.15 -5.37 8.86
C TYR A 245 0.31 -6.63 8.10
N GLN A 246 -0.48 -7.09 7.14
CA GLN A 246 -0.16 -8.25 6.32
C GLN A 246 1.10 -8.01 5.49
N TYR A 247 1.20 -6.85 4.85
CA TYR A 247 2.38 -6.46 4.09
C TYR A 247 3.63 -6.43 4.97
N PHE A 248 3.57 -5.82 6.16
CA PHE A 248 4.68 -5.79 7.11
C PHE A 248 5.14 -7.21 7.49
N CYS A 249 4.20 -8.12 7.78
CA CYS A 249 4.51 -9.50 8.10
C CYS A 249 5.17 -10.23 6.93
N LEU A 250 4.65 -10.05 5.71
CA LEU A 250 5.18 -10.63 4.48
C LEU A 250 6.64 -10.23 4.26
N VAL A 251 6.93 -8.92 4.24
CA VAL A 251 8.28 -8.41 3.94
C VAL A 251 9.30 -8.66 5.06
N ASN A 252 8.82 -8.86 6.29
CA ASN A 252 9.67 -9.25 7.42
C ASN A 252 9.70 -10.77 7.67
N ARG A 253 9.06 -11.59 6.82
CA ARG A 253 8.97 -13.06 6.96
C ARG A 253 8.45 -13.50 8.34
N LEU A 254 7.45 -12.81 8.83
CA LEU A 254 6.82 -13.08 10.13
C LEU A 254 5.50 -13.82 9.91
N LYS A 255 5.20 -14.80 10.77
CA LYS A 255 3.87 -15.41 10.80
C LYS A 255 2.89 -14.38 11.39
N PRO A 256 1.78 -14.03 10.71
CA PRO A 256 0.75 -13.19 11.29
C PRO A 256 0.22 -13.75 12.63
N LEU A 257 -0.08 -12.84 13.55
CA LEU A 257 -0.67 -13.11 14.85
C LEU A 257 -2.18 -13.30 14.69
N GLY A 258 -2.76 -14.20 15.49
CA GLY A 258 -4.19 -14.51 15.45
C GLY A 258 -4.64 -15.36 14.26
N GLN A 259 -3.69 -15.93 13.49
CA GLN A 259 -3.92 -16.89 12.40
C GLN A 259 -3.37 -18.29 12.68
#